data_AF-A0A528GBS0-F1
#
_entry.id   AF-A0A528GBS0-F1
#
_cell.length_a   1.000
_cell.length_b   1.000
_cell.length_c   1.000
_cell.angle_alpha   90.00
_cell.angle_beta   90.00
_cell.angle_gamma   90.00
#
_symmetry.space_group_name_H-M   'P 1'
#
loop_
_entity.id
_entity.type
_entity.pdbx_description
1 polymer ?
#
loop_
_entity_poly.entity_id
_entity_poly.type
_entity_poly.pdbx_seq_one_letter_code
_entity_poly.pdbx_strand_id
1 'polypeptide(L)'
;MGDIKDQMLKSETLEQQAVDNSKEQFANSPDILKCILNAIMDAGEAHSSLSKQALNSAKVREGLKDILLGPGQLWETLRQQREQEDISI
;
A
#
# COMPACT_ATOMS: atom_id res chain seq x y z
N MET A 1 -2.59 -1.92 5.36
CA MET A 1 -1.19 -1.91 4.89
C MET A 1 -0.75 -0.47 4.77
N GLY A 2 0.37 -0.11 5.39
CA GLY A 2 0.91 1.24 5.21
C GLY A 2 1.45 1.39 3.80
N ASP A 3 1.15 2.52 3.15
CA ASP A 3 1.82 2.95 1.94
C ASP A 3 3.34 3.03 2.22
N ILE A 4 4.19 2.76 1.23
CA ILE A 4 5.65 2.98 1.31
C ILE A 4 5.93 4.39 1.87
N LYS A 5 5.13 5.37 1.45
CA LYS A 5 5.19 6.74 1.96
C LYS A 5 4.97 6.82 3.47
N ASP A 6 3.99 6.10 4.01
CA ASP A 6 3.68 6.11 5.45
C ASP A 6 4.83 5.52 6.28
N GLN A 7 5.59 4.57 5.72
CA GLN A 7 6.77 4.02 6.38
C GLN A 7 7.93 5.03 6.36
N MET A 8 8.15 5.71 5.24
CA MET A 8 9.18 6.75 5.13
C MET A 8 8.92 7.93 6.08
N LEU A 9 7.66 8.34 6.23
CA LEU A 9 7.25 9.41 7.14
C LEU A 9 7.47 9.10 8.63
N LYS A 10 7.70 7.84 9.00
CA LYS A 10 8.01 7.43 10.38
C LYS A 10 9.51 7.41 10.68
N SER A 11 10.36 7.67 9.68
CA SER A 11 11.80 7.62 9.85
C SER A 11 12.34 8.96 10.36
N GLU A 12 12.72 9.00 11.65
CA GLU A 12 13.40 10.14 12.25
C GLU A 12 14.71 10.50 11.50
N THR A 13 15.41 9.50 10.96
CA THR A 13 16.60 9.72 10.12
C THR A 13 16.26 10.47 8.83
N LEU A 14 15.17 10.13 8.14
CA LEU A 14 14.77 10.85 6.93
C LEU A 14 14.26 12.25 7.25
N GLU A 15 13.55 12.42 8.36
CA GLU A 15 13.13 13.73 8.84
C GLU A 15 14.34 14.64 9.09
N GLN A 16 15.34 14.15 9.83
CA GLN A 16 16.56 14.90 10.10
C GLN A 16 17.32 15.22 8.81
N GLN A 17 17.43 14.27 7.88
CA GLN A 17 18.11 14.54 6.60
C GLN A 17 17.35 15.52 5.71
N ALA A 18 16.02 15.53 5.75
CA ALA A 18 15.21 16.49 5.01
C ALA A 18 15.36 17.92 5.56
N VAL A 19 15.60 18.08 6.86
CA VAL A 19 15.87 19.38 7.49
C VAL A 19 17.30 19.85 7.23
N ASP A 20 18.28 18.94 7.31
CA ASP A 20 19.70 19.32 7.27
C ASP A 20 20.29 19.45 5.86
N ASN A 21 19.61 18.94 4.83
CA ASN A 21 20.15 18.85 3.47
C ASN A 21 19.24 19.50 2.42
N SER A 22 19.82 19.93 1.30
CA SER A 22 19.03 20.30 0.13
C SER A 22 18.29 19.08 -0.43
N LYS A 23 17.23 19.32 -1.21
CA LYS A 23 16.45 18.24 -1.85
C LYS A 23 17.33 17.31 -2.70
N GLU A 24 18.32 17.85 -3.40
CA GLU A 24 19.25 17.08 -4.24
C GLU A 24 20.19 16.24 -3.39
N GLN A 25 20.69 16.77 -2.27
CA GLN A 25 21.54 16.01 -1.34
C GLN A 25 20.74 14.89 -0.65
N PHE A 26 19.51 15.18 -0.20
CA PHE A 26 18.61 14.19 0.37
C PHE A 26 18.27 13.07 -0.62
N ALA A 27 17.92 13.42 -1.86
CA ALA A 27 17.57 12.44 -2.89
C ALA A 27 18.74 11.52 -3.28
N ASN A 28 19.99 11.95 -3.06
CA ASN A 28 21.19 11.17 -3.28
C ASN A 28 21.73 10.50 -2.00
N SER A 29 21.03 10.59 -0.87
CA SER A 29 21.51 10.03 0.38
C SER A 29 21.39 8.49 0.39
N PRO A 30 22.32 7.78 1.06
CA PRO A 30 22.19 6.34 1.21
C PRO A 30 21.00 5.94 2.08
N ASP A 31 20.48 6.84 2.92
CA ASP A 31 19.45 6.51 3.91
C ASP A 31 18.04 6.55 3.30
N ILE A 32 17.76 7.44 2.33
CA ILE A 32 16.51 7.37 1.57
C ILE A 32 16.43 6.07 0.77
N LEU A 33 17.53 5.65 0.15
CA LEU A 33 17.61 4.39 -0.59
C LEU A 33 17.37 3.17 0.30
N LYS A 34 17.99 3.13 1.48
CA LYS A 34 17.75 2.06 2.47
C LYS A 34 16.30 2.04 2.94
N CYS A 35 15.72 3.21 3.23
CA CYS A 35 14.35 3.29 3.72
C CYS A 35 13.35 2.82 2.65
N ILE A 36 13.56 3.19 1.39
CA ILE A 36 12.78 2.68 0.25
C ILE A 36 12.89 1.15 0.16
N LEU A 37 14.11 0.60 0.21
CA LEU A 37 14.32 -0.85 0.13
C LEU A 37 13.60 -1.58 1.28
N ASN A 38 13.74 -1.10 2.51
CA ASN A 38 13.07 -1.67 3.68
C ASN A 38 11.55 -1.59 3.54
N ALA A 39 11.01 -0.44 3.14
CA ALA A 39 9.57 -0.26 2.95
C ALA A 39 9.02 -1.19 1.86
N ILE A 40 9.78 -1.44 0.78
CA ILE A 40 9.42 -2.41 -0.25
C ILE A 40 9.43 -3.84 0.31
N MET A 41 10.46 -4.22 1.09
CA MET A 41 10.52 -5.55 1.71
C MET A 41 9.36 -5.77 2.68
N ASP A 42 9.07 -4.80 3.54
CA ASP A 42 7.97 -4.87 4.51
C ASP A 42 6.61 -4.95 3.81
N ALA A 43 6.39 -4.14 2.77
CA ALA A 43 5.18 -4.21 1.96
C ALA A 43 5.03 -5.58 1.27
N GLY A 44 6.14 -6.10 0.72
CA GLY A 44 6.18 -7.41 0.08
C GLY A 44 5.91 -8.55 1.05
N GLU A 45 6.52 -8.52 2.25
CA GLU A 45 6.30 -9.52 3.29
C GLU A 45 4.87 -9.48 3.82
N ALA A 46 4.32 -8.28 4.08
CA ALA A 46 2.94 -8.12 4.50
C ALA A 46 1.96 -8.66 3.46
N HIS A 47 2.17 -8.36 2.17
CA HIS A 47 1.37 -8.89 1.08
C HIS A 47 1.49 -10.42 0.95
N SER A 48 2.70 -10.96 1.05
CA SER A 48 2.95 -12.40 1.00
C SER A 48 2.30 -13.13 2.18
N SER A 49 2.45 -12.59 3.39
CA SER A 49 1.83 -13.12 4.61
C SER A 49 0.31 -13.09 4.53
N LEU A 50 -0.29 -11.97 4.14
CA LEU A 50 -1.74 -11.87 3.96
C LEU A 50 -2.23 -12.83 2.88
N SER A 51 -1.53 -12.93 1.75
CA SER A 51 -1.87 -13.84 0.67
C SER A 51 -1.84 -15.29 1.14
N LYS A 52 -0.81 -15.70 1.88
CA LYS A 52 -0.71 -17.03 2.48
C LYS A 52 -1.85 -17.28 3.47
N GLN A 53 -2.20 -16.31 4.32
CA GLN A 53 -3.31 -16.45 5.27
C GLN A 53 -4.65 -16.60 4.56
N ALA A 54 -4.90 -15.78 3.54
CA ALA A 54 -6.10 -15.86 2.72
C ALA A 54 -6.18 -17.18 1.94
N LEU A 55 -5.07 -17.72 1.42
CA LEU A 55 -5.05 -19.00 0.72
C LEU A 55 -5.31 -20.18 1.66
N ASN A 56 -4.81 -20.12 2.90
CA ASN A 56 -4.91 -21.25 3.83
C ASN A 56 -6.12 -21.19 4.77
N SER A 57 -6.90 -20.10 4.78
CA SER A 57 -8.01 -19.93 5.73
C SER A 57 -9.29 -19.43 5.05
N ALA A 58 -10.35 -20.26 5.10
CA ALA A 58 -11.68 -19.89 4.62
C ALA A 58 -12.26 -18.71 5.40
N LYS A 59 -12.08 -18.68 6.72
CA LYS A 59 -12.52 -17.59 7.58
C LYS A 59 -11.89 -16.24 7.19
N VAL A 60 -10.59 -16.25 6.83
CA VAL A 60 -9.91 -15.04 6.37
C VAL A 60 -10.47 -14.56 5.02
N ARG A 61 -10.77 -15.49 4.09
CA ARG A 61 -11.42 -15.15 2.82
C ARG A 61 -12.82 -14.59 3.00
N GLU A 62 -13.60 -15.14 3.92
CA GLU A 62 -14.94 -14.64 4.24
C GLU A 62 -14.87 -13.23 4.82
N GLY A 63 -14.00 -12.98 5.80
CA GLY A 63 -13.81 -11.64 6.34
C GLY A 63 -13.34 -10.63 5.28
N LEU A 64 -12.44 -11.04 4.39
CA LEU A 64 -12.02 -10.19 3.26
C LEU A 64 -13.17 -9.86 2.32
N LYS A 65 -14.00 -10.86 1.97
CA LYS A 65 -15.21 -10.66 1.15
C LYS A 65 -16.17 -9.68 1.82
N ASP A 66 -16.40 -9.80 3.12
CA ASP A 66 -17.32 -8.92 3.86
C ASP A 66 -16.81 -7.47 3.88
N ILE A 67 -15.50 -7.26 4.04
CA ILE A 67 -14.87 -5.92 3.94
C ILE A 67 -15.04 -5.35 2.53
N LEU A 68 -14.80 -6.15 1.49
CA LEU A 68 -14.92 -5.71 0.10
C LEU A 68 -16.36 -5.35 -0.29
N LEU A 69 -17.34 -6.13 0.16
CA LEU A 69 -18.76 -5.90 -0.14
C LEU A 69 -19.40 -4.85 0.78
N GLY A 70 -18.84 -4.58 1.96
CA GLY A 70 -19.33 -3.54 2.87
C GLY A 70 -18.63 -2.19 2.64
N PRO A 71 -17.65 -1.81 3.46
CA PRO A 71 -16.97 -0.51 3.35
C PRO A 71 -16.24 -0.31 2.01
N GLY A 72 -15.82 -1.39 1.35
CA GLY A 72 -15.15 -1.34 0.04
C GLY A 72 -16.09 -1.05 -1.14
N GLN A 73 -17.41 -1.16 -0.96
CA GLN A 73 -18.42 -0.91 -2.01
C GLN A 73 -18.08 -1.57 -3.36
N LEU A 74 -17.52 -2.79 -3.32
CA LEU A 74 -16.99 -3.45 -4.51
C LEU A 74 -18.10 -3.69 -5.55
N TRP A 75 -19.28 -4.09 -5.13
CA TRP A 75 -20.38 -4.40 -6.04
C TRP A 75 -20.88 -3.14 -6.76
N GLU A 76 -21.10 -2.05 -6.02
CA GLU A 76 -21.53 -0.76 -6.54
C GLU A 76 -20.49 -0.21 -7.53
N THR A 77 -19.21 -0.27 -7.16
CA THR A 77 -18.10 0.21 -7.99
C THR A 77 -18.03 -0.55 -9.31
N LEU A 78 -18.09 -1.89 -9.28
CA LEU A 78 -18.06 -2.72 -10.49
C LEU A 78 -19.26 -2.44 -11.40
N ARG A 79 -20.45 -2.26 -10.81
CA ARG A 79 -21.65 -1.97 -11.57
C ARG A 79 -21.57 -0.59 -12.24
N GLN A 80 -21.11 0.41 -11.51
CA GLN A 80 -20.94 1.76 -12.05
C GLN A 80 -19.90 1.79 -13.19
N GLN A 81 -18.80 1.06 -13.06
CA GLN A 81 -17.80 0.93 -14.13
C GLN A 81 -18.42 0.33 -15.40
N ARG A 82 -19.20 -0.75 -15.26
CA ARG A 82 -19.86 -1.38 -16.40
C ARG A 82 -20.88 -0.48 -17.08
N GLU A 83 -21.70 0.24 -16.29
CA GLU A 83 -22.67 1.19 -16.81
C GLU A 83 -22.00 2.36 -17.56
N GLN A 84 -20.82 2.82 -17.10
CA GLN A 84 -20.05 3.87 -17.80
C GLN A 84 -19.47 3.39 -19.14
N GLU A 85 -19.05 2.12 -19.23
CA GLU A 85 -18.57 1.52 -20.48
C GLU A 85 -19.69 1.41 -21.53
N ASP A 86 -20.90 0.99 -21.13
CA ASP A 86 -22.04 0.84 -22.05
C ASP A 86 -22.60 2.20 -22.55
N ILE A 87 -22.31 3.31 -21.87
CA ILE A 87 -22.68 4.69 -22.30
C ILE A 87 -21.64 5.29 -23.27
N SER A 88 -20.43 4.72 -23.34
CA SER A 88 -19.32 5.22 -24.16
C SER A 88 -19.24 4.60 -25.56
N ILE A 89 -20.23 3.78 -25.94
CA ILE A 89 -20.39 3.13 -27.25
C ILE A 89 -21.61 3.72 -27.96
#